data_AF-A0A0S4XRH0-F1
#
_entry.id   AF-A0A0S4XRH0-F1
#
_cell.length_a   1.000
_cell.length_b   1.000
_cell.length_c   1.000
_cell.angle_alpha   90.00
_cell.angle_beta   90.00
_cell.angle_gamma   90.00
#
_symmetry.space_group_name_H-M   'P 1'
#
loop_
_entity.id
_entity.type
_entity.pdbx_description
1 polymer ?
#
loop_
_entity_poly.entity_id
_entity_poly.type
_entity_poly.pdbx_seq_one_letter_code
_entity_poly.pdbx_strand_id
1 'polypeptide(L)'
;MQKIKNKTKRAFTLIELLVVILIISLIYGLTLSYYTSNDKSNQKITPLTLKEILQDTYNQQKIIFLCTNDCTSCYVNKDGNFTKYENDMELKGTVAYTINQYDELKKIDYGNYKDEPICLIFSIYPNGSSTQMILSSNQKSYFLPAYGRVPIVVKSPEDAKALWLENSYAVSKYGDFY
;
A
#
# COMPACT_ATOMS: atom_id res chain seq x y z
N MET A 1 -11.23 -53.17 36.39
CA MET A 1 -9.88 -53.19 35.77
C MET A 1 -9.92 -52.44 34.44
N GLN A 2 -9.39 -51.22 34.39
CA GLN A 2 -9.35 -50.39 33.17
C GLN A 2 -7.93 -50.45 32.59
N LYS A 3 -7.79 -50.97 31.36
CA LYS A 3 -6.50 -51.06 30.65
C LYS A 3 -6.10 -49.69 30.10
N ILE A 4 -5.00 -49.13 30.61
CA ILE A 4 -4.37 -47.93 30.07
C ILE A 4 -3.66 -48.31 28.76
N LYS A 5 -4.11 -47.74 27.63
CA LYS A 5 -3.54 -47.96 26.31
C LYS A 5 -2.47 -46.88 26.07
N ASN A 6 -1.19 -47.22 26.28
CA ASN A 6 -0.08 -46.33 25.98
C ASN A 6 -0.01 -46.06 24.47
N LYS A 7 -0.32 -44.83 24.04
CA LYS A 7 0.01 -44.33 22.70
C LYS A 7 1.50 -43.99 22.69
N THR A 8 2.31 -44.86 22.10
CA THR A 8 3.70 -44.54 21.73
C THR A 8 3.68 -43.40 20.72
N LYS A 9 4.14 -42.20 21.12
CA LYS A 9 4.40 -41.11 20.19
C LYS A 9 5.62 -41.52 19.35
N ARG A 10 5.42 -41.68 18.04
CA ARG A 10 6.54 -41.89 17.10
C ARG A 10 7.37 -40.61 17.08
N ALA A 11 8.62 -40.71 17.49
CA ALA A 11 9.59 -39.63 17.32
C ALA A 11 9.99 -39.58 15.84
N PHE A 12 10.05 -38.37 15.30
CA PHE A 12 10.56 -38.11 13.96
C PHE A 12 11.99 -38.62 13.84
N THR A 13 12.32 -39.21 12.69
CA THR A 13 13.69 -39.67 12.43
C THR A 13 14.60 -38.47 12.17
N LEU A 14 15.89 -38.59 12.50
CA LEU A 14 16.89 -37.53 12.23
C LEU A 14 16.94 -37.13 10.74
N ILE A 15 16.76 -38.10 9.85
CA ILE A 15 16.79 -37.86 8.41
C ILE A 15 15.54 -37.11 7.92
N GLU A 16 14.37 -37.40 8.50
CA GLU A 16 13.13 -36.71 8.18
C GLU A 16 13.17 -35.23 8.60
N LEU A 17 13.77 -34.95 9.76
CA LEU A 17 13.98 -33.57 10.22
C LEU A 17 14.91 -32.79 9.27
N LEU A 18 16.00 -33.42 8.81
CA LEU A 18 16.96 -32.79 7.90
C LEU A 18 16.30 -32.43 6.55
N VAL A 19 15.50 -33.34 5.99
CA VAL A 19 14.77 -33.10 4.74
C VAL A 19 13.78 -31.94 4.89
N VAL A 20 13.07 -31.86 6.01
CA VAL A 20 12.12 -30.75 6.27
C VAL A 20 12.85 -29.41 6.33
N ILE A 21 13.99 -29.32 7.01
CA ILE A 21 14.78 -28.07 7.10
C ILE A 21 15.30 -27.64 5.72
N LEU A 22 15.73 -28.60 4.90
CA LEU A 22 16.21 -28.34 3.55
C LEU A 22 15.09 -27.80 2.66
N ILE A 23 13.91 -28.43 2.68
CA ILE A 23 12.72 -27.99 1.93
C ILE A 23 12.31 -26.58 2.36
N ILE A 24 12.25 -26.33 3.67
CA ILE A 24 11.92 -25.01 4.21
C ILE A 24 12.93 -23.95 3.73
N SER A 25 14.23 -24.25 3.75
CA SER A 25 15.28 -23.34 3.29
C SER A 25 15.17 -23.01 1.80
N LEU A 26 14.81 -23.99 0.96
CA LEU A 26 14.57 -23.77 -0.47
C LEU A 26 13.34 -22.90 -0.71
N ILE A 27 12.24 -23.16 0.00
CA ILE A 27 11.02 -22.34 -0.10
C ILE A 27 11.34 -20.90 0.31
N TYR A 28 12.02 -20.69 1.44
CA TYR A 28 12.42 -19.35 1.87
C TYR A 28 13.36 -18.67 0.88
N GLY A 29 14.35 -19.38 0.34
CA GLY A 29 15.26 -18.84 -0.68
C GLY A 29 14.55 -18.39 -1.95
N LEU A 30 13.58 -19.19 -2.44
CA LEU A 30 12.79 -18.83 -3.61
C LEU A 30 11.86 -17.63 -3.35
N THR A 31 11.24 -17.56 -2.16
CA THR A 31 10.39 -16.40 -1.81
C THR A 31 11.18 -15.10 -1.69
N LEU A 32 12.42 -15.14 -1.22
CA LEU A 32 13.27 -13.94 -1.14
C LEU A 32 13.74 -13.49 -2.52
N SER A 33 14.05 -14.43 -3.41
CA SER A 33 14.52 -14.16 -4.78
C SER A 33 13.47 -13.45 -5.62
N TYR A 34 12.19 -13.81 -5.43
CA TYR A 34 11.06 -13.15 -6.10
C TYR A 34 10.86 -11.69 -5.63
N TYR A 35 11.24 -11.38 -4.39
CA TYR A 35 11.11 -10.02 -3.84
C TYR A 35 12.27 -9.09 -4.19
N THR A 36 13.45 -9.61 -4.56
CA THR A 36 14.66 -8.80 -4.78
C THR A 36 15.05 -8.61 -6.24
N SER A 37 14.45 -9.34 -7.18
CA SER A 37 14.75 -9.21 -8.61
C SER A 37 13.61 -8.55 -9.37
N ASN A 38 13.56 -7.22 -9.31
CA ASN A 38 12.89 -6.43 -10.34
C ASN A 38 13.71 -5.15 -10.51
N ASP A 39 14.19 -4.88 -11.73
CA ASP A 39 14.71 -3.56 -12.11
C ASP A 39 13.60 -2.53 -11.89
N LYS A 40 13.61 -1.86 -10.73
CA LYS A 40 12.51 -1.01 -10.24
C LYS A 40 12.37 0.31 -11.01
N SER A 41 13.31 0.64 -11.91
CA SER A 41 13.34 1.96 -12.56
C SER A 41 12.32 2.15 -13.69
N ASN A 42 11.63 1.08 -14.12
CA ASN A 42 10.65 1.14 -15.21
C ASN A 42 9.25 0.61 -14.81
N GLN A 43 8.94 0.62 -13.51
CA GLN A 43 7.62 0.18 -13.03
C GLN A 43 6.58 1.28 -13.21
N LYS A 44 5.46 0.92 -13.83
CA LYS A 44 4.31 1.80 -14.09
C LYS A 44 3.61 2.17 -12.78
N ILE A 45 3.41 3.47 -12.52
CA ILE A 45 2.60 3.92 -11.39
C ILE A 45 1.12 3.65 -11.67
N THR A 46 0.47 2.96 -10.74
CA THR A 46 -0.98 2.72 -10.69
C THR A 46 -1.48 3.05 -9.29
N PRO A 47 -2.80 3.15 -9.04
CA PRO A 47 -3.32 3.36 -7.68
C PRO A 47 -2.83 2.31 -6.66
N LEU A 48 -2.50 1.10 -7.10
CA LEU A 48 -1.98 0.02 -6.25
C LEU A 48 -0.49 0.12 -5.97
N THR A 49 0.28 0.52 -6.98
CA THR A 49 1.76 0.53 -6.91
C THR A 49 2.32 1.89 -6.52
N LEU A 50 1.47 2.93 -6.44
CA LEU A 50 1.84 4.31 -6.14
C LEU A 50 2.75 4.43 -4.91
N LYS A 51 2.34 3.84 -3.79
CA LYS A 51 3.10 3.93 -2.53
C LYS A 51 4.45 3.22 -2.63
N GLU A 52 4.45 1.98 -3.10
CA GLU A 52 5.64 1.13 -3.18
C GLU A 52 6.70 1.73 -4.10
N ILE A 53 6.31 2.09 -5.33
CA ILE A 53 7.23 2.67 -6.33
C ILE A 53 7.83 3.96 -5.81
N LEU A 54 7.02 4.85 -5.23
CA LEU A 54 7.51 6.12 -4.69
C LEU A 54 8.39 5.92 -3.45
N GLN A 55 8.06 4.98 -2.56
CA GLN A 55 8.90 4.67 -1.40
C GLN A 55 10.27 4.12 -1.81
N ASP A 56 10.28 3.20 -2.77
CA ASP A 56 11.48 2.56 -3.29
C ASP A 56 12.35 3.55 -4.07
N THR A 57 11.74 4.39 -4.92
CA THR A 57 12.47 5.36 -5.75
C THR A 57 13.15 6.44 -4.91
N TYR A 58 12.52 6.85 -3.81
CA TYR A 58 12.96 8.01 -3.01
C TYR A 58 13.53 7.62 -1.64
N ASN A 59 13.90 6.35 -1.43
CA ASN A 59 14.62 5.86 -0.24
C ASN A 59 14.04 6.36 1.09
N GLN A 60 12.71 6.28 1.25
CA GLN A 60 12.01 6.70 2.48
C GLN A 60 12.23 8.18 2.86
N GLN A 61 12.54 9.07 1.92
CA GLN A 61 12.53 10.51 2.17
C GLN A 61 11.10 11.05 2.22
N LYS A 62 10.91 12.21 2.85
CA LYS A 62 9.64 12.94 2.73
C LYS A 62 9.48 13.41 1.28
N ILE A 63 8.43 12.97 0.61
CA ILE A 63 8.12 13.40 -0.75
C ILE A 63 6.64 13.77 -0.88
N ILE A 64 6.36 14.67 -1.82
CA ILE A 64 4.99 15.04 -2.20
C ILE A 64 4.84 14.74 -3.68
N PHE A 65 3.98 13.80 -4.01
CA PHE A 65 3.60 13.47 -5.38
C PHE A 65 2.31 14.23 -5.72
N LEU A 66 2.35 15.05 -6.76
CA LEU A 66 1.24 15.90 -7.19
C LEU A 66 0.93 15.65 -8.65
N CYS A 67 -0.34 15.50 -9.01
CA CYS A 67 -0.75 15.34 -10.40
C CYS A 67 -1.78 16.40 -10.82
N THR A 68 -1.65 16.87 -12.05
CA THR A 68 -2.54 17.81 -12.74
C THR A 68 -3.01 17.23 -14.07
N ASN A 69 -3.79 18.01 -14.82
CA ASN A 69 -4.25 17.69 -16.17
C ASN A 69 -4.90 16.29 -16.26
N ASP A 70 -6.00 16.10 -15.51
CA ASP A 70 -6.72 14.82 -15.43
C ASP A 70 -5.82 13.63 -14.99
N CYS A 71 -4.84 13.91 -14.13
CA CYS A 71 -3.87 12.94 -13.62
C CYS A 71 -2.98 12.32 -14.70
N THR A 72 -2.66 13.10 -15.74
CA THR A 72 -1.71 12.70 -16.80
C THR A 72 -0.33 13.31 -16.62
N SER A 73 -0.23 14.46 -15.93
CA SER A 73 1.03 15.15 -15.67
C SER A 73 1.30 15.16 -14.17
N CYS A 74 2.39 14.54 -13.71
CA CYS A 74 2.71 14.47 -12.30
C CYS A 74 4.10 15.04 -12.00
N TYR A 75 4.26 15.53 -10.78
CA TYR A 75 5.43 16.18 -10.26
C TYR A 75 5.77 15.59 -8.89
N VAL A 76 7.06 15.50 -8.59
CA VAL A 76 7.55 15.07 -7.29
C VAL A 76 8.27 16.22 -6.63
N ASN A 77 7.81 16.60 -5.44
CA ASN A 77 8.57 17.47 -4.56
C ASN A 77 9.59 16.64 -3.78
N LYS A 78 10.87 16.97 -3.98
CA LYS A 78 11.95 16.54 -3.11
C LYS A 78 12.67 17.78 -2.61
N ASP A 79 12.81 17.89 -1.29
CA ASP A 79 13.53 18.98 -0.62
C ASP A 79 13.05 20.39 -1.04
N GLY A 80 11.76 20.55 -1.30
CA GLY A 80 11.14 21.83 -1.66
C GLY A 80 11.04 22.10 -3.16
N ASN A 81 11.70 21.30 -4.01
CA ASN A 81 11.68 21.50 -5.47
C ASN A 81 10.79 20.46 -6.17
N PHE A 82 9.85 20.94 -6.99
CA PHE A 82 9.02 20.07 -7.84
C PHE A 82 9.71 19.78 -9.17
N THR A 83 9.98 18.52 -9.45
CA THR A 83 10.44 18.03 -10.76
C THR A 83 9.34 17.20 -11.42
N LYS A 84 9.28 17.21 -12.75
CA LYS A 84 8.31 16.39 -13.49
C LYS A 84 8.66 14.91 -13.35
N TYR A 85 7.64 14.08 -13.15
CA TYR A 85 7.77 12.64 -13.14
C TYR A 85 7.63 12.12 -14.57
N GLU A 86 8.65 11.42 -15.08
CA GLU A 86 8.75 11.04 -16.50
C GLU A 86 8.42 9.57 -16.77
N ASN A 87 8.27 8.72 -15.75
CA ASN A 87 7.96 7.31 -15.98
C ASN A 87 6.47 7.10 -16.32
N ASP A 88 6.15 5.94 -16.87
CA ASP A 88 4.79 5.57 -17.23
C ASP A 88 3.83 5.55 -16.04
N MET A 89 2.62 6.06 -16.26
CA MET A 89 1.57 6.16 -15.25
C MET A 89 0.20 5.75 -15.81
N GLU A 90 -0.63 5.14 -14.97
CA GLU A 90 -2.05 4.87 -15.21
C GLU A 90 -2.87 5.46 -14.08
N LEU A 91 -2.93 6.78 -14.06
CA LEU A 91 -3.71 7.55 -13.10
C LEU A 91 -4.78 8.42 -13.76
N LYS A 92 -4.89 8.38 -15.09
CA LYS A 92 -5.85 9.21 -15.84
C LYS A 92 -7.27 9.06 -15.31
N GLY A 93 -7.98 10.17 -15.13
CA GLY A 93 -9.37 10.17 -14.64
C GLY A 93 -9.52 9.79 -13.17
N THR A 94 -8.41 9.70 -12.41
CA THR A 94 -8.48 9.35 -10.99
C THR A 94 -9.14 10.48 -10.20
N VAL A 95 -10.08 10.09 -9.34
CA VAL A 95 -10.72 10.99 -8.38
C VAL A 95 -10.33 10.58 -6.97
N ALA A 96 -9.83 11.54 -6.19
CA ALA A 96 -9.45 11.35 -4.81
C ALA A 96 -10.61 11.66 -3.84
N TYR A 97 -10.79 10.81 -2.83
CA TYR A 97 -11.76 10.97 -1.76
C TYR A 97 -11.10 10.80 -0.39
N THR A 98 -11.70 11.46 0.60
CA THR A 98 -11.41 11.31 2.02
C THR A 98 -12.70 11.04 2.79
N ILE A 99 -12.57 10.71 4.07
CA ILE A 99 -13.68 10.65 5.01
C ILE A 99 -13.61 11.87 5.94
N ASN A 100 -14.72 12.58 6.09
CA ASN A 100 -14.83 13.71 7.01
C ASN A 100 -15.12 13.24 8.45
N GLN A 101 -15.24 14.18 9.38
CA GLN A 101 -15.53 13.89 10.80
C GLN A 101 -16.91 13.26 11.06
N TYR A 102 -17.81 13.27 10.08
CA TYR A 102 -19.16 12.69 10.16
C TYR A 102 -19.23 11.35 9.44
N ASP A 103 -18.08 10.73 9.18
CA ASP A 103 -17.94 9.52 8.39
C ASP A 103 -18.56 9.64 7.00
N GLU A 104 -18.54 10.81 6.36
CA GLU A 104 -19.06 10.99 5.00
C GLU A 104 -17.92 10.96 3.99
N LEU A 105 -18.17 10.32 2.86
CA LEU A 105 -17.24 10.30 1.74
C LEU A 105 -17.25 11.67 1.07
N LYS A 106 -16.09 12.32 1.02
CA LYS A 106 -15.93 13.65 0.43
C LYS A 106 -14.86 13.61 -0.65
N LYS A 107 -15.18 14.09 -1.85
CA LYS A 107 -14.19 14.34 -2.90
C LYS A 107 -13.22 15.41 -2.42
N ILE A 108 -11.92 15.16 -2.59
CA ILE A 108 -10.89 16.11 -2.20
C ILE A 108 -10.76 17.16 -3.31
N ASP A 109 -10.76 18.43 -2.91
CA ASP A 109 -10.43 19.56 -3.77
C ASP A 109 -9.08 20.12 -3.29
N TYR A 110 -8.09 20.08 -4.18
CA TYR A 110 -6.72 20.49 -3.92
C TYR A 110 -6.40 21.89 -4.45
N GLY A 111 -7.32 22.52 -5.18
CA GLY A 111 -7.06 23.74 -5.92
C GLY A 111 -6.23 23.51 -7.18
N ASN A 112 -5.39 24.49 -7.53
CA ASN A 112 -4.65 24.51 -8.79
C ASN A 112 -3.13 24.55 -8.57
N TYR A 113 -2.38 23.96 -9.49
CA TYR A 113 -0.92 24.08 -9.60
C TYR A 113 -0.60 24.56 -11.02
N LYS A 114 0.07 25.72 -11.14
CA LYS A 114 0.36 26.36 -12.43
C LYS A 114 -0.89 26.50 -13.32
N ASP A 115 -1.97 27.01 -12.73
CA ASP A 115 -3.29 27.21 -13.38
C ASP A 115 -4.01 25.93 -13.85
N GLU A 116 -3.49 24.75 -13.50
CA GLU A 116 -4.16 23.47 -13.77
C GLU A 116 -4.76 22.87 -12.50
N PRO A 117 -5.98 22.31 -12.56
CA PRO A 117 -6.60 21.67 -11.41
C PRO A 117 -5.79 20.44 -10.98
N ILE A 118 -5.52 20.36 -9.68
CA ILE A 118 -4.82 19.23 -9.08
C ILE A 118 -5.84 18.12 -8.84
N CYS A 119 -5.56 16.93 -9.38
CA CYS A 119 -6.43 15.77 -9.25
C CYS A 119 -5.98 14.83 -8.11
N LEU A 120 -4.70 14.88 -7.73
CA LEU A 120 -4.11 14.00 -6.72
C LEU A 120 -2.93 14.70 -6.02
N ILE A 121 -2.93 14.66 -4.69
CA ILE A 121 -1.74 14.90 -3.87
C ILE A 121 -1.55 13.69 -2.95
N PHE A 122 -0.40 13.05 -3.06
CA PHE A 122 -0.03 11.88 -2.26
C PHE A 122 1.33 12.13 -1.60
N SER A 123 1.37 12.12 -0.27
CA SER A 123 2.60 12.32 0.49
C SER A 123 3.11 11.02 1.07
N ILE A 124 4.43 10.88 1.12
CA ILE A 124 5.12 9.80 1.80
C ILE A 124 6.04 10.42 2.84
N TYR A 125 6.05 9.83 4.02
CA TYR A 125 6.79 10.31 5.17
C TYR A 125 7.95 9.38 5.53
N PRO A 126 8.98 9.88 6.23
CA PRO A 126 10.16 9.08 6.56
C PRO A 126 9.89 7.86 7.44
N ASN A 127 8.80 7.85 8.18
CA ASN A 127 8.36 6.69 8.97
C ASN A 127 7.69 5.59 8.12
N GLY A 128 7.73 5.68 6.78
CA GLY A 128 7.08 4.75 5.87
C GLY A 128 5.56 4.92 5.77
N SER A 129 5.00 5.91 6.46
CA SER A 129 3.58 6.25 6.33
C SER A 129 3.33 7.05 5.06
N SER A 130 2.07 7.08 4.65
CA SER A 130 1.61 7.83 3.49
C SER A 130 0.28 8.50 3.77
N THR A 131 -0.15 9.39 2.87
CA THR A 131 -1.51 9.90 2.89
C THR A 131 -2.51 8.75 2.82
N GLN A 132 -3.41 8.66 3.80
CA GLN A 132 -4.55 7.76 3.72
C GLN A 132 -5.61 8.39 2.82
N MET A 133 -6.07 7.65 1.80
CA MET A 133 -7.05 8.16 0.87
C MET A 133 -7.81 7.05 0.15
N ILE A 134 -8.91 7.42 -0.52
CA ILE A 134 -9.60 6.55 -1.47
C ILE A 134 -9.39 7.11 -2.87
N LEU A 135 -8.98 6.28 -3.81
CA LEU A 135 -8.87 6.65 -5.22
C LEU A 135 -9.95 5.90 -6.00
N SER A 136 -10.61 6.58 -6.94
CA SER A 136 -11.53 5.95 -7.90
C SER A 136 -10.97 6.15 -9.30
N SER A 137 -10.77 5.05 -10.03
CA SER A 137 -10.25 5.04 -11.40
C SER A 137 -10.75 3.80 -12.15
N ASN A 138 -11.08 3.94 -13.43
CA ASN A 138 -11.47 2.83 -14.30
C ASN A 138 -12.53 1.88 -13.71
N GLN A 139 -13.63 2.43 -13.16
CA GLN A 139 -14.73 1.69 -12.52
C GLN A 139 -14.34 0.85 -11.29
N LYS A 140 -13.14 1.08 -10.74
CA LYS A 140 -12.66 0.48 -9.50
C LYS A 140 -12.37 1.56 -8.48
N SER A 141 -12.37 1.18 -7.22
CA SER A 141 -11.92 2.05 -6.14
C SER A 141 -10.86 1.36 -5.31
N TYR A 142 -9.97 2.17 -4.75
CA TYR A 142 -8.76 1.74 -4.10
C TYR A 142 -8.69 2.41 -2.75
N PHE A 143 -8.65 1.64 -1.67
CA PHE A 143 -8.33 2.16 -0.35
C PHE A 143 -6.82 2.13 -0.16
N LEU A 144 -6.21 3.30 0.02
CA LEU A 144 -4.78 3.48 0.29
C LEU A 144 -4.61 3.78 1.78
N PRO A 145 -4.14 2.81 2.59
CA PRO A 145 -3.94 3.01 4.02
C PRO A 145 -2.67 3.81 4.31
N ALA A 146 -2.66 4.56 5.42
CA ALA A 146 -1.48 5.33 5.81
C ALA A 146 -0.28 4.43 6.17
N TYR A 147 -0.51 3.32 6.87
CA TYR A 147 0.55 2.48 7.44
C TYR A 147 0.42 1.01 7.04
N GLY A 148 1.57 0.37 6.81
CA GLY A 148 1.80 -1.08 6.93
C GLY A 148 0.97 -2.05 6.07
N ARG A 149 -0.06 -1.57 5.37
CA ARG A 149 -0.97 -2.38 4.58
C ARG A 149 -0.83 -2.04 3.09
N VAL A 150 -0.99 -3.06 2.26
CA VAL A 150 -1.10 -2.90 0.81
C VAL A 150 -2.42 -2.22 0.47
N PRO A 151 -2.48 -1.41 -0.61
CA PRO A 151 -3.74 -0.87 -1.09
C PRO A 151 -4.74 -1.99 -1.44
N ILE A 152 -6.03 -1.77 -1.15
CA ILE A 152 -7.09 -2.75 -1.37
C ILE A 152 -8.01 -2.26 -2.50
N VAL A 153 -8.32 -3.13 -3.46
CA VAL A 153 -9.25 -2.85 -4.56
C VAL A 153 -10.66 -3.29 -4.20
N VAL A 154 -11.63 -2.44 -4.50
CA VAL A 154 -13.06 -2.69 -4.35
C VAL A 154 -13.84 -2.11 -5.54
N LYS A 155 -15.16 -2.34 -5.57
CA LYS A 155 -16.00 -1.94 -6.71
C LYS A 155 -16.40 -0.48 -6.67
N SER A 156 -16.54 0.10 -5.47
CA SER A 156 -17.05 1.45 -5.29
C SER A 156 -16.30 2.25 -4.21
N PRO A 157 -16.36 3.59 -4.25
CA PRO A 157 -15.81 4.43 -3.19
C PRO A 157 -16.48 4.15 -1.82
N GLU A 158 -17.75 3.76 -1.82
CA GLU A 158 -18.51 3.40 -0.63
C GLU A 158 -18.00 2.10 0.01
N ASP A 159 -17.61 1.11 -0.79
CA ASP A 159 -16.96 -0.10 -0.28
C ASP A 159 -15.58 0.24 0.33
N ALA A 160 -14.85 1.16 -0.30
CA ALA A 160 -13.53 1.59 0.17
C ALA A 160 -13.64 2.39 1.48
N LYS A 161 -14.72 3.15 1.63
CA LYS A 161 -15.08 3.84 2.87
C LYS A 161 -15.28 2.87 4.02
N ALA A 162 -15.95 1.74 3.80
CA ALA A 162 -16.12 0.73 4.84
C ALA A 162 -14.76 0.20 5.36
N LEU A 163 -13.82 -0.06 4.45
CA LEU A 163 -12.45 -0.47 4.80
C LEU A 163 -11.68 0.60 5.59
N TRP A 164 -11.85 1.86 5.21
CA TRP A 164 -11.24 2.98 5.94
C TRP A 164 -11.74 3.02 7.38
N LEU A 165 -13.06 2.99 7.59
CA LEU A 165 -13.65 3.06 8.91
C LEU A 165 -13.21 1.88 9.78
N GLU A 166 -13.25 0.65 9.24
CA GLU A 166 -12.75 -0.54 9.94
C GLU A 166 -11.28 -0.38 10.36
N ASN A 167 -10.43 0.14 9.46
CA ASN A 167 -9.03 0.37 9.75
C ASN A 167 -8.83 1.46 10.82
N SER A 168 -9.60 2.55 10.76
CA SER A 168 -9.56 3.63 11.75
C SER A 168 -9.98 3.16 13.14
N TYR A 169 -11.06 2.37 13.24
CA TYR A 169 -11.49 1.78 14.52
C TYR A 169 -10.48 0.78 15.09
N ALA A 170 -9.80 0.01 14.23
CA ALA A 170 -8.75 -0.89 14.69
C ALA A 170 -7.61 -0.08 15.33
N VAL A 171 -7.12 0.96 14.66
CA VAL A 171 -6.03 1.80 15.16
C VAL A 171 -6.40 2.51 16.46
N SER A 172 -7.62 3.05 16.59
CA SER A 172 -8.06 3.72 17.82
C SER A 172 -8.06 2.77 19.03
N LYS A 173 -8.56 1.54 18.86
CA LYS A 173 -8.59 0.54 19.93
C LYS A 173 -7.20 0.08 20.40
N TYR A 174 -6.20 0.12 19.52
CA TYR A 174 -4.82 -0.17 19.89
C TYR A 174 -4.09 1.04 20.50
N GLY A 175 -4.57 2.26 20.24
CA GLY A 175 -4.05 3.51 20.81
C GLY A 175 -4.50 3.77 22.25
N ASP A 176 -5.60 3.16 22.70
CA ASP A 176 -6.14 3.31 24.08
C ASP A 176 -5.30 2.62 25.18
N PHE A 177 -4.11 2.10 24.85
CA PHE A 177 -3.20 1.41 25.78
C PHE A 177 -1.95 2.23 26.18
N TYR A 178 -1.90 3.53 25.86
CA TYR A 178 -0.82 4.44 26.25
C TYR A 178 -1.31 5.62 27.07
#